data_AF-A0A2J6H1S6-F1
#
_entry.id   AF-A0A2J6H1S6-F1
#
_cell.length_a   1.000
_cell.length_b   1.000
_cell.length_c   1.000
_cell.angle_alpha   90.00
_cell.angle_beta   90.00
_cell.angle_gamma   90.00
#
_symmetry.space_group_name_H-M   'P 1'
#
loop_
_entity.id
_entity.type
_entity.pdbx_description
1 polymer ?
#
loop_
_entity_poly.entity_id
_entity_poly.type
_entity_poly.pdbx_seq_one_letter_code
_entity_poly.pdbx_strand_id
1 'polypeptide(L)'
;MDYDIITIPECTEVFIKRAKKDYDAVVAITGEEGSSKSTCASNILIESLKNENIPEDKMIEIFLERTIFSPSKEKVETQMKETPRYSVLNADEAIKILYKLNWGSPIQKFLNMLYALARKENKITLLCMPRFTDFNEFFRKHRIKFWLHILDRGIGVLFAKDWNPFTDDPWWMKEGMDVVKKNYGRKKVTDMDTKEKIRILSKLRNFVGVVEFDDMPTKFRTAYRKAKDEFGYDDMGQDTTDIGAGKRAEKYQEWIRKAVIKMAKTTRPIDISRELDIPSTTIYRYLNESEPITIPTQTLTYNKQNKEISFD
;
A
#
# COMPACT_ATOMS: atom_id res chain seq x y z
N MET A 1 -9.18 -10.36 -33.55
CA MET A 1 -7.93 -10.51 -32.78
C MET A 1 -8.38 -11.25 -31.58
N ASP A 2 -8.10 -12.54 -31.56
CA ASP A 2 -8.65 -13.45 -30.57
C ASP A 2 -7.72 -13.38 -29.37
N TYR A 3 -8.27 -12.99 -28.23
CA TYR A 3 -7.57 -13.01 -26.95
C TYR A 3 -8.16 -14.14 -26.11
N ASP A 4 -7.33 -14.76 -25.28
CA ASP A 4 -7.79 -15.81 -24.38
C ASP A 4 -8.69 -15.20 -23.30
N ILE A 5 -9.85 -15.82 -23.11
CA ILE A 5 -10.73 -15.54 -21.98
C ILE A 5 -10.33 -16.53 -20.88
N ILE A 6 -10.03 -15.99 -19.71
CA ILE A 6 -9.56 -16.72 -18.53
C ILE A 6 -10.61 -16.56 -17.44
N THR A 7 -11.06 -17.68 -16.89
CA THR A 7 -12.02 -17.71 -15.79
C THR A 7 -11.33 -17.59 -14.43
N ILE A 8 -12.09 -17.26 -13.37
CA ILE A 8 -11.56 -17.26 -12.00
C ILE A 8 -10.95 -18.62 -11.59
N PRO A 9 -11.59 -19.79 -11.87
CA PRO A 9 -10.98 -21.08 -11.61
C PRO A 9 -9.61 -21.25 -12.28
N GLU A 10 -9.46 -20.87 -13.55
CA GLU A 10 -8.19 -21.00 -14.28
C GLU A 10 -7.10 -20.10 -13.69
N CYS A 11 -7.42 -18.83 -13.41
CA CYS A 11 -6.52 -17.91 -12.68
C CYS A 11 -6.05 -18.52 -11.35
N THR A 12 -7.01 -19.00 -10.56
CA THR A 12 -6.75 -19.57 -9.22
C THR A 12 -5.86 -20.80 -9.31
N GLU A 13 -6.12 -21.69 -10.28
CA GLU A 13 -5.32 -22.89 -10.51
C GLU A 13 -3.87 -22.54 -10.89
N VAL A 14 -3.66 -21.54 -11.75
CA VAL A 14 -2.31 -21.06 -12.12
C VAL A 14 -1.55 -20.57 -10.87
N PHE A 15 -2.20 -19.80 -10.00
CA PHE A 15 -1.57 -19.30 -8.77
C PHE A 15 -1.21 -20.43 -7.81
N ILE A 16 -2.12 -21.40 -7.61
CA ILE A 16 -1.89 -22.58 -6.76
C ILE A 16 -0.79 -23.46 -7.33
N LYS A 17 -0.79 -23.76 -8.63
CA LYS A 17 0.26 -24.55 -9.29
C LYS A 17 1.63 -23.90 -9.14
N ARG A 18 1.69 -22.57 -9.22
CA ARG A 18 2.93 -21.81 -8.99
C ARG A 18 3.41 -21.93 -7.54
N ALA A 19 2.51 -21.70 -6.58
CA ALA A 19 2.84 -21.78 -5.16
C ALA A 19 3.30 -23.19 -4.74
N LYS A 20 2.64 -24.24 -5.26
CA LYS A 20 3.01 -25.66 -5.03
C LYS A 20 4.36 -26.06 -5.62
N LYS A 21 4.89 -25.29 -6.57
CA LYS A 21 6.26 -25.42 -7.10
C LYS A 21 7.27 -24.56 -6.32
N ASP A 22 6.88 -24.10 -5.13
CA ASP A 22 7.67 -23.24 -4.24
C ASP A 22 8.12 -21.92 -4.88
N TYR A 23 7.36 -21.42 -5.86
CA TYR A 23 7.53 -20.08 -6.41
C TYR A 23 6.56 -19.10 -5.73
N ASP A 24 7.03 -17.87 -5.48
CA ASP A 24 6.15 -16.80 -4.97
C ASP A 24 4.94 -16.60 -5.91
N ALA A 25 3.74 -16.41 -5.35
CA ALA A 25 2.51 -16.15 -6.08
C ALA A 25 1.81 -14.90 -5.54
N VAL A 26 2.38 -13.74 -5.85
CA VAL A 26 1.84 -12.43 -5.45
C VAL A 26 1.11 -11.79 -6.63
N VAL A 27 -0.17 -11.46 -6.41
CA VAL A 27 -1.08 -10.92 -7.42
C VAL A 27 -1.48 -9.50 -7.02
N ALA A 28 -1.15 -8.53 -7.85
CA ALA A 28 -1.69 -7.18 -7.73
C ALA A 28 -3.04 -7.10 -8.45
N ILE A 29 -4.07 -6.62 -7.77
CA ILE A 29 -5.39 -6.39 -8.35
C ILE A 29 -5.63 -4.88 -8.34
N THR A 30 -5.70 -4.27 -9.52
CA THR A 30 -5.82 -2.80 -9.66
C THR A 30 -6.99 -2.36 -10.49
N GLY A 31 -7.33 -1.06 -10.47
CA GLY A 31 -8.53 -0.54 -11.11
C GLY A 31 -9.13 0.63 -10.32
N GLU A 32 -10.02 1.38 -10.96
CA GLU A 32 -10.67 2.55 -10.33
C GLU A 32 -11.53 2.17 -9.12
N GLU A 33 -11.89 3.15 -8.30
CA GLU A 33 -12.84 2.92 -7.21
C GLU A 33 -14.19 2.43 -7.75
N GLY A 34 -14.81 1.46 -7.09
CA GLY A 34 -16.09 0.90 -7.55
C GLY A 34 -16.01 -0.06 -8.76
N SER A 35 -14.81 -0.35 -9.29
CA SER A 35 -14.61 -1.25 -10.45
C SER A 35 -14.78 -2.75 -10.15
N SER A 36 -15.04 -3.16 -8.89
CA SER A 36 -15.13 -4.57 -8.46
C SER A 36 -13.80 -5.30 -8.25
N LYS A 37 -12.71 -4.61 -7.90
CA LYS A 37 -11.43 -5.21 -7.44
C LYS A 37 -11.62 -6.22 -6.31
N SER A 38 -12.25 -5.79 -5.22
CA SER A 38 -12.51 -6.62 -4.04
C SER A 38 -13.34 -7.85 -4.40
N THR A 39 -14.35 -7.71 -5.25
CA THR A 39 -15.13 -8.83 -5.79
C THR A 39 -14.26 -9.84 -6.52
N CYS A 40 -13.39 -9.39 -7.44
CA CYS A 40 -12.46 -10.27 -8.15
C CYS A 40 -11.54 -11.02 -7.16
N ALA A 41 -10.96 -10.31 -6.20
CA ALA A 41 -10.08 -10.89 -5.19
C ALA A 41 -10.80 -11.94 -4.32
N SER A 42 -12.01 -11.61 -3.87
CA SER A 42 -12.85 -12.50 -3.09
C SER A 42 -13.27 -13.73 -3.88
N ASN A 43 -13.59 -13.61 -5.17
CA ASN A 43 -13.92 -14.77 -6.00
C ASN A 43 -12.74 -15.71 -6.15
N ILE A 44 -11.51 -15.19 -6.33
CA ILE A 44 -10.28 -16.01 -6.33
C ILE A 44 -10.12 -16.74 -5.00
N LEU A 45 -10.34 -16.06 -3.87
CA LEU A 45 -10.27 -16.67 -2.55
C LEU A 45 -11.34 -17.76 -2.37
N ILE A 46 -12.60 -17.49 -2.70
CA ILE A 46 -13.71 -18.46 -2.61
C ILE A 46 -13.39 -19.70 -3.46
N GLU A 47 -12.87 -19.49 -4.67
CA GLU A 47 -12.49 -20.59 -5.55
C GLU A 47 -11.31 -21.40 -4.99
N SER A 48 -10.36 -20.75 -4.29
CA SER A 48 -9.31 -21.46 -3.56
C SER A 48 -9.88 -22.34 -2.46
N LEU A 49 -10.88 -21.87 -1.71
CA LEU A 49 -11.53 -22.65 -0.65
C LEU A 49 -12.27 -23.87 -1.21
N LYS A 50 -12.90 -23.74 -2.38
CA LYS A 50 -13.46 -24.90 -3.10
C LYS A 50 -12.39 -25.91 -3.48
N ASN A 51 -11.26 -25.46 -4.03
CA ASN A 51 -10.14 -26.32 -4.40
C ASN A 51 -9.50 -27.03 -3.19
N GLU A 52 -9.61 -26.45 -1.99
CA GLU A 52 -9.21 -27.05 -0.72
C GLU A 52 -10.26 -28.02 -0.16
N ASN A 53 -11.40 -28.21 -0.83
CA ASN A 53 -12.55 -29.01 -0.39
C ASN A 53 -13.12 -28.56 0.97
N ILE A 54 -13.08 -27.24 1.23
CA ILE A 54 -13.68 -26.67 2.45
C ILE A 54 -15.22 -26.82 2.38
N PRO A 55 -15.89 -27.34 3.42
CA PRO A 55 -17.35 -27.41 3.47
C PRO A 55 -18.02 -26.01 3.37
N GLU A 56 -19.15 -25.89 2.65
CA GLU A 56 -19.82 -24.60 2.41
C GLU A 56 -20.20 -23.87 3.72
N ASP A 57 -20.57 -24.61 4.76
CA ASP A 57 -20.92 -24.07 6.08
C ASP A 57 -19.74 -23.41 6.80
N LYS A 58 -18.51 -23.79 6.47
CA LYS A 58 -17.27 -23.21 7.04
C LYS A 58 -16.60 -22.18 6.12
N MET A 59 -16.99 -22.13 4.84
CA MET A 59 -16.30 -21.27 3.88
C MET A 59 -16.38 -19.80 4.24
N ILE A 60 -17.50 -19.31 4.77
CA ILE A 60 -17.66 -17.89 5.12
C ILE A 60 -16.72 -17.50 6.27
N GLU A 61 -16.62 -18.34 7.30
CA GLU A 61 -15.70 -18.13 8.43
C GLU A 61 -14.26 -18.05 7.93
N ILE A 62 -13.80 -19.06 7.20
CA ILE A 62 -12.43 -19.13 6.67
C ILE A 62 -12.17 -18.01 5.65
N PHE A 63 -13.17 -17.63 4.84
CA PHE A 63 -13.08 -16.50 3.93
C PHE A 63 -12.80 -15.19 4.66
N LEU A 64 -13.48 -14.94 5.78
CA LEU A 64 -13.26 -13.76 6.61
C LEU A 64 -11.90 -13.81 7.30
N GLU A 65 -11.49 -14.97 7.81
CA GLU A 65 -10.17 -15.16 8.43
C GLU A 65 -9.01 -14.92 7.45
N ARG A 66 -9.21 -15.27 6.17
CA ARG A 66 -8.22 -15.07 5.10
C ARG A 66 -8.36 -13.74 4.38
N THR A 67 -9.33 -12.91 4.78
CA THR A 67 -9.48 -11.54 4.28
C THR A 67 -8.95 -10.55 5.32
N ILE A 68 -7.91 -9.83 4.94
CA ILE A 68 -7.26 -8.84 5.79
C ILE A 68 -7.92 -7.48 5.52
N PHE A 69 -8.73 -7.01 6.47
CA PHE A 69 -9.41 -5.71 6.41
C PHE A 69 -8.63 -4.60 7.14
N SER A 70 -7.84 -4.96 8.16
CA SER A 70 -7.13 -4.02 9.03
C SER A 70 -5.64 -4.40 9.19
N PRO A 71 -4.76 -3.39 9.38
CA PRO A 71 -3.30 -3.57 9.41
C PRO A 71 -2.72 -4.01 10.75
N SER A 72 -3.50 -4.44 11.75
CA SER A 72 -2.90 -4.89 13.02
C SER A 72 -1.82 -5.94 12.74
N LYS A 73 -0.56 -5.58 13.03
CA LYS A 73 0.62 -6.36 12.66
C LYS A 73 0.52 -7.78 13.22
N GLU A 74 0.09 -7.88 14.47
CA GLU A 74 -0.03 -9.13 15.21
C GLU A 74 -1.12 -10.02 14.61
N LYS A 75 -2.28 -9.43 14.27
CA LYS A 75 -3.37 -10.16 13.62
C LYS A 75 -2.93 -10.72 12.28
N VAL A 76 -2.27 -9.92 11.45
CA VAL A 76 -1.81 -10.39 10.14
C VAL A 76 -0.67 -11.40 10.27
N GLU A 77 0.26 -11.22 11.20
CA GLU A 77 1.30 -12.22 11.46
C GLU A 77 0.70 -13.56 11.90
N THR A 78 -0.33 -13.52 12.75
CA THR A 78 -1.07 -14.68 13.23
C THR A 78 -1.81 -15.36 12.07
N GLN A 79 -2.61 -14.60 11.31
CA GLN A 79 -3.31 -15.09 10.12
C GLN A 79 -2.35 -15.73 9.11
N MET A 80 -1.20 -15.11 8.85
CA MET A 80 -0.17 -15.65 7.94
C MET A 80 0.40 -16.99 8.41
N LYS A 81 0.63 -17.16 9.72
CA LYS A 81 1.18 -18.38 10.32
C LYS A 81 0.16 -19.51 10.41
N GLU A 82 -1.07 -19.18 10.78
CA GLU A 82 -2.15 -20.16 11.00
C GLU A 82 -2.79 -20.62 9.70
N THR A 83 -2.82 -19.75 8.68
CA THR A 83 -3.32 -20.13 7.36
C THR A 83 -2.47 -21.29 6.80
N PRO A 84 -3.06 -22.35 6.22
CA PRO A 84 -2.32 -23.47 5.64
C PRO A 84 -1.39 -23.08 4.48
N ARG A 85 -0.30 -23.82 4.24
CA ARG A 85 0.58 -23.58 3.07
C ARG A 85 -0.22 -23.66 1.77
N TYR A 86 0.19 -22.87 0.76
CA TYR A 86 -0.46 -22.79 -0.56
C TYR A 86 -1.88 -22.18 -0.58
N SER A 87 -2.35 -21.68 0.55
CA SER A 87 -3.64 -20.96 0.64
C SER A 87 -3.54 -19.55 0.08
N VAL A 88 -4.70 -19.02 -0.33
CA VAL A 88 -4.89 -17.62 -0.74
C VAL A 88 -5.18 -16.75 0.47
N LEU A 89 -4.51 -15.60 0.53
CA LEU A 89 -4.79 -14.50 1.46
C LEU A 89 -5.16 -13.25 0.66
N ASN A 90 -6.28 -12.64 1.02
CA ASN A 90 -6.80 -11.44 0.38
C ASN A 90 -6.53 -10.21 1.24
N ALA A 91 -5.53 -9.41 0.87
CA ALA A 91 -5.29 -8.10 1.49
C ALA A 91 -6.09 -7.03 0.72
N ASP A 92 -7.34 -6.89 1.12
CA ASP A 92 -8.22 -5.88 0.55
C ASP A 92 -8.00 -4.52 1.21
N GLU A 93 -8.23 -3.44 0.45
CA GLU A 93 -7.86 -2.08 0.87
C GLU A 93 -6.40 -1.94 1.33
N ALA A 94 -5.49 -2.71 0.72
CA ALA A 94 -4.06 -2.60 0.98
C ALA A 94 -3.55 -1.15 0.85
N ILE A 95 -4.25 -0.28 0.11
CA ILE A 95 -3.95 1.15 0.10
C ILE A 95 -3.94 1.82 1.49
N LYS A 96 -4.89 1.52 2.38
CA LYS A 96 -4.91 2.09 3.74
C LYS A 96 -3.69 1.66 4.55
N ILE A 97 -3.23 0.44 4.29
CA ILE A 97 -1.99 -0.12 4.82
C ILE A 97 -0.81 0.68 4.19
N LEU A 98 -0.72 0.74 2.87
CA LEU A 98 0.52 1.11 2.16
C LEU A 98 0.76 2.60 1.91
N TYR A 99 -0.21 3.49 2.08
CA TYR A 99 -0.08 4.89 1.66
C TYR A 99 0.75 5.80 2.61
N LYS A 100 1.25 5.32 3.75
CA LYS A 100 2.19 6.09 4.60
C LYS A 100 3.63 5.87 4.14
N LEU A 101 3.97 6.51 3.01
CA LEU A 101 5.32 6.66 2.45
C LEU A 101 6.19 7.55 3.35
N ASN A 102 6.63 7.01 4.47
CA ASN A 102 7.88 7.41 5.10
C ASN A 102 8.81 6.20 5.01
N TRP A 103 10.05 6.36 4.54
CA TRP A 103 11.04 5.28 4.38
C TRP A 103 11.35 4.49 5.67
N GLY A 104 10.97 5.04 6.84
CA GLY A 104 11.06 4.36 8.13
C GLY A 104 9.72 3.83 8.67
N SER A 105 8.63 3.95 7.90
CA SER A 105 7.30 3.68 8.43
C SER A 105 7.17 2.19 8.77
N PRO A 106 6.53 1.86 9.91
CA PRO A 106 6.25 0.49 10.31
C PRO A 106 5.62 -0.36 9.20
N ILE A 107 4.96 0.28 8.22
CA ILE A 107 4.27 -0.41 7.15
C ILE A 107 5.19 -1.04 6.10
N GLN A 108 6.33 -0.42 5.78
CA GLN A 108 7.28 -1.02 4.84
C GLN A 108 7.95 -2.24 5.48
N LYS A 109 8.21 -2.16 6.79
CA LYS A 109 8.66 -3.31 7.59
C LYS A 109 7.58 -4.39 7.64
N PHE A 110 6.32 -4.00 7.81
CA PHE A 110 5.18 -4.90 7.80
C PHE A 110 5.04 -5.62 6.46
N LEU A 111 5.10 -4.91 5.32
CA LEU A 111 5.10 -5.57 4.02
C LEU A 111 6.28 -6.52 3.86
N ASN A 112 7.50 -6.06 4.14
CA ASN A 112 8.69 -6.90 4.03
C ASN A 112 8.58 -8.15 4.91
N MET A 113 8.01 -8.02 6.11
CA MET A 113 7.69 -9.13 7.01
C MET A 113 6.63 -10.05 6.40
N LEU A 114 5.51 -9.49 5.93
CA LEU A 114 4.43 -10.22 5.29
C LEU A 114 4.95 -11.06 4.12
N TYR A 115 5.86 -10.52 3.31
CA TYR A 115 6.45 -11.29 2.20
C TYR A 115 7.56 -12.24 2.62
N ALA A 116 8.34 -11.93 3.65
CA ALA A 116 9.28 -12.89 4.21
C ALA A 116 8.52 -14.12 4.74
N LEU A 117 7.40 -13.91 5.43
CA LEU A 117 6.50 -14.95 5.90
C LEU A 117 5.79 -15.65 4.74
N ALA A 118 5.23 -14.91 3.78
CA ALA A 118 4.52 -15.49 2.63
C ALA A 118 5.43 -16.41 1.82
N ARG A 119 6.71 -16.05 1.66
CA ARG A 119 7.71 -16.86 0.98
C ARG A 119 8.10 -18.10 1.78
N LYS A 120 8.29 -17.97 3.09
CA LYS A 120 8.59 -19.12 3.96
C LYS A 120 7.44 -20.14 3.93
N GLU A 121 6.22 -19.64 3.96
CA GLU A 121 5.00 -20.45 4.09
C GLU A 121 4.31 -20.75 2.75
N ASN A 122 4.91 -20.35 1.61
CA ASN A 122 4.38 -20.45 0.24
C ASN A 122 2.90 -20.06 0.11
N LYS A 123 2.55 -18.88 0.62
CA LYS A 123 1.20 -18.31 0.50
C LYS A 123 1.00 -17.61 -0.84
N ILE A 124 -0.24 -17.61 -1.32
CA ILE A 124 -0.68 -16.77 -2.44
C ILE A 124 -1.26 -15.50 -1.84
N THR A 125 -0.82 -14.33 -2.30
CA THR A 125 -1.29 -13.06 -1.75
C THR A 125 -1.94 -12.21 -2.83
N LEU A 126 -3.18 -11.80 -2.59
CA LEU A 126 -3.92 -10.86 -3.43
C LEU A 126 -3.84 -9.47 -2.80
N LEU A 127 -3.46 -8.47 -3.59
CA LEU A 127 -3.23 -7.11 -3.13
C LEU A 127 -4.10 -6.14 -3.91
N CYS A 128 -5.15 -5.62 -3.27
CA CYS A 128 -6.06 -4.68 -3.93
C CYS A 128 -5.54 -3.24 -3.80
N MET A 129 -5.26 -2.58 -4.93
CA MET A 129 -4.75 -1.20 -5.01
C MET A 129 -5.47 -0.40 -6.09
N PRO A 130 -5.59 0.94 -6.00
CA PRO A 130 -6.14 1.72 -7.10
C PRO A 130 -5.24 1.66 -8.35
N ARG A 131 -3.93 1.93 -8.19
CA ARG A 131 -2.98 1.93 -9.31
C ARG A 131 -1.82 0.99 -9.03
N PHE A 132 -1.28 0.44 -10.10
CA PHE A 132 -0.11 -0.44 -10.00
C PHE A 132 1.16 0.31 -9.58
N THR A 133 1.23 1.61 -9.89
CA THR A 133 2.33 2.49 -9.50
C THR A 133 2.31 2.86 -8.01
N ASP A 134 1.20 2.63 -7.30
CA ASP A 134 1.09 2.94 -5.86
C ASP A 134 1.90 1.95 -5.02
N PHE A 135 2.25 0.79 -5.58
CA PHE A 135 3.25 -0.10 -5.00
C PHE A 135 4.65 0.53 -5.11
N ASN A 136 5.45 0.39 -4.04
CA ASN A 136 6.87 0.73 -4.08
C ASN A 136 7.56 0.02 -5.27
N GLU A 137 8.48 0.71 -5.94
CA GLU A 137 9.13 0.21 -7.15
C GLU A 137 9.85 -1.13 -6.94
N PHE A 138 10.64 -1.27 -5.87
CA PHE A 138 11.33 -2.52 -5.55
C PHE A 138 10.31 -3.65 -5.33
N PHE A 139 9.23 -3.35 -4.62
CA PHE A 139 8.17 -4.31 -4.36
C PHE A 139 7.49 -4.78 -5.65
N ARG A 140 7.07 -3.83 -6.48
CA ARG A 140 6.47 -4.08 -7.79
C ARG A 140 7.40 -4.91 -8.69
N LYS A 141 8.67 -4.54 -8.79
CA LYS A 141 9.64 -5.19 -9.67
C LYS A 141 9.99 -6.60 -9.21
N HIS A 142 10.17 -6.85 -7.90
CA HIS A 142 10.73 -8.12 -7.43
C HIS A 142 9.69 -9.10 -6.89
N ARG A 143 8.60 -8.62 -6.28
CA ARG A 143 7.68 -9.47 -5.51
C ARG A 143 6.42 -9.83 -6.29
N ILE A 144 5.77 -8.84 -6.90
CA ILE A 144 4.57 -9.07 -7.69
C ILE A 144 4.91 -9.94 -8.91
N LYS A 145 4.12 -10.98 -9.17
CA LYS A 145 4.30 -11.90 -10.31
C LYS A 145 3.18 -11.79 -11.33
N PHE A 146 1.99 -11.47 -10.86
CA PHE A 146 0.80 -11.27 -11.69
C PHE A 146 0.19 -9.91 -11.39
N TRP A 147 -0.34 -9.28 -12.42
CA TRP A 147 -1.07 -8.04 -12.30
C TRP A 147 -2.40 -8.17 -13.04
N LEU A 148 -3.49 -8.11 -12.28
CA LEU A 148 -4.85 -8.15 -12.77
C LEU A 148 -5.43 -6.73 -12.70
N HIS A 149 -5.66 -6.11 -13.85
CA HIS A 149 -6.22 -4.77 -13.93
C HIS A 149 -7.70 -4.82 -14.32
N ILE A 150 -8.57 -4.41 -13.40
CA ILE A 150 -10.01 -4.35 -13.59
C ILE A 150 -10.37 -3.12 -14.42
N LEU A 151 -10.96 -3.34 -15.59
CA LEU A 151 -11.37 -2.30 -16.53
C LEU A 151 -12.80 -1.84 -16.28
N ASP A 152 -13.66 -2.79 -15.95
CA ASP A 152 -15.08 -2.60 -15.67
C ASP A 152 -15.58 -3.73 -14.76
N ARG A 153 -16.82 -3.63 -14.27
CA ARG A 153 -17.41 -4.66 -13.41
C ARG A 153 -17.46 -6.00 -14.13
N GLY A 154 -16.81 -7.00 -13.54
CA GLY A 154 -16.74 -8.36 -14.06
C GLY A 154 -15.73 -8.58 -15.18
N ILE A 155 -14.95 -7.55 -15.56
CA ILE A 155 -13.97 -7.64 -16.65
C ILE A 155 -12.63 -7.04 -16.23
N GLY A 156 -11.59 -7.87 -16.25
CA GLY A 156 -10.21 -7.46 -16.06
C GLY A 156 -9.28 -7.97 -17.15
N VAL A 157 -8.03 -7.53 -17.11
CA VAL A 157 -6.94 -8.06 -17.94
C VAL A 157 -5.82 -8.57 -17.05
N LEU A 158 -5.28 -9.74 -17.38
CA LEU A 158 -4.18 -10.36 -16.66
C LEU A 158 -2.86 -10.07 -17.40
N PHE A 159 -1.88 -9.61 -16.63
CA PHE A 159 -0.49 -9.47 -17.05
C PHE A 159 0.40 -10.37 -16.19
N ALA A 160 1.47 -10.89 -16.81
CA ALA A 160 2.51 -11.65 -16.12
C ALA A 160 3.83 -10.88 -16.14
N LYS A 161 4.56 -10.91 -15.03
CA LYS A 161 5.89 -10.30 -14.95
C LYS A 161 6.84 -10.94 -15.97
N ASP A 162 7.61 -10.13 -16.70
CA ASP A 162 8.65 -10.65 -17.59
C ASP A 162 9.74 -11.39 -16.78
N TRP A 163 10.21 -12.51 -17.33
CA TRP A 163 11.26 -13.34 -16.76
C TRP A 163 12.66 -12.84 -17.12
N ASN A 164 12.80 -12.02 -18.17
CA ASN A 164 14.08 -11.56 -18.66
C ASN A 164 14.86 -10.82 -17.54
N PRO A 165 16.04 -11.30 -17.11
CA PRO A 165 16.79 -10.68 -16.02
C PRO A 165 17.48 -9.37 -16.43
N PHE A 166 17.58 -9.07 -17.73
CA PHE A 166 18.27 -7.90 -18.27
C PHE A 166 17.35 -6.69 -18.49
N THR A 167 16.05 -6.82 -18.17
CA THR A 167 15.13 -5.68 -18.27
C THR A 167 15.18 -4.82 -17.01
N ASP A 168 15.29 -3.51 -17.18
CA ASP A 168 15.23 -2.55 -16.07
C ASP A 168 13.82 -2.45 -15.46
N ASP A 169 12.79 -2.68 -16.29
CA ASP A 169 11.39 -2.74 -15.90
C ASP A 169 10.71 -4.02 -16.42
N PRO A 170 10.50 -5.03 -15.57
CA PRO A 170 9.88 -6.29 -15.97
C PRO A 170 8.38 -6.16 -16.28
N TRP A 171 7.81 -4.98 -16.10
CA TRP A 171 6.41 -4.67 -16.40
C TRP A 171 6.24 -3.84 -17.68
N TRP A 172 7.33 -3.43 -18.32
CA TRP A 172 7.31 -2.68 -19.58
C TRP A 172 6.39 -1.44 -19.51
N MET A 173 6.39 -0.73 -18.38
CA MET A 173 5.42 0.35 -18.12
C MET A 173 5.60 1.52 -19.07
N LYS A 174 6.85 1.85 -19.42
CA LYS A 174 7.17 2.96 -20.33
C LYS A 174 6.74 2.63 -21.76
N GLU A 175 7.15 1.47 -22.25
CA GLU A 175 6.79 0.96 -23.58
C GLU A 175 5.28 0.75 -23.69
N GLY A 176 4.66 0.23 -22.63
CA GLY A 176 3.22 0.04 -22.57
C GLY A 176 2.46 1.36 -22.62
N MET A 177 2.94 2.39 -21.91
CA MET A 177 2.40 3.75 -22.02
C MET A 177 2.51 4.29 -23.45
N ASP A 178 3.60 4.02 -24.15
CA ASP A 178 3.78 4.46 -25.55
C ASP A 178 2.86 3.70 -26.51
N VAL A 179 2.68 2.38 -26.34
CA VAL A 179 1.70 1.58 -27.10
C VAL A 179 0.31 2.13 -26.88
N VAL A 180 -0.06 2.37 -25.62
CA VAL A 180 -1.34 2.91 -25.23
C VAL A 180 -1.55 4.27 -25.91
N LYS A 181 -0.65 5.25 -25.72
CA LYS A 181 -0.72 6.59 -26.33
C LYS A 181 -0.84 6.56 -27.86
N LYS A 182 -0.07 5.71 -28.54
CA LYS A 182 -0.14 5.55 -30.01
C LYS A 182 -1.50 5.07 -30.49
N ASN A 183 -2.21 4.29 -29.67
CA ASN A 183 -3.51 3.74 -30.03
C ASN A 183 -4.70 4.60 -29.56
N TYR A 184 -4.50 5.53 -28.60
CA TYR A 184 -5.50 6.53 -28.21
C TYR A 184 -5.88 7.46 -29.39
N GLY A 185 -4.91 7.81 -30.24
CA GLY A 185 -5.11 8.77 -31.33
C GLY A 185 -5.58 10.13 -30.79
N ARG A 186 -6.72 10.62 -31.30
CA ARG A 186 -7.37 11.88 -30.84
C ARG A 186 -8.59 11.65 -29.94
N LYS A 187 -8.90 10.40 -29.58
CA LYS A 187 -10.07 10.08 -28.75
C LYS A 187 -9.85 10.55 -27.32
N LYS A 188 -10.93 10.98 -26.65
CA LYS A 188 -10.89 11.27 -25.21
C LYS A 188 -10.95 9.97 -24.42
N VAL A 189 -10.41 9.98 -23.20
CA VAL A 189 -10.45 8.84 -22.27
C VAL A 189 -11.89 8.36 -22.03
N THR A 190 -12.83 9.30 -21.97
CA THR A 190 -14.26 9.07 -21.74
C THR A 190 -14.96 8.30 -22.86
N ASP A 191 -14.38 8.30 -24.06
CA ASP A 191 -15.06 7.80 -25.27
C ASP A 191 -14.64 6.35 -25.59
N MET A 192 -13.73 5.77 -24.81
CA MET A 192 -13.28 4.39 -25.02
C MET A 192 -14.12 3.41 -24.22
N ASP A 193 -14.73 2.47 -24.94
CA ASP A 193 -15.39 1.33 -24.34
C ASP A 193 -14.38 0.27 -23.84
N THR A 194 -14.88 -0.69 -23.07
CA THR A 194 -14.08 -1.76 -22.49
C THR A 194 -13.43 -2.65 -23.56
N LYS A 195 -14.09 -2.86 -24.70
CA LYS A 195 -13.55 -3.67 -25.81
C LYS A 195 -12.35 -3.01 -26.46
N GLU A 196 -12.40 -1.69 -26.66
CA GLU A 196 -11.28 -0.91 -27.18
C GLU A 196 -10.11 -0.89 -26.20
N LYS A 197 -10.38 -0.72 -24.91
CA LYS A 197 -9.35 -0.83 -23.85
C LYS A 197 -8.65 -2.19 -23.91
N ILE A 198 -9.40 -3.28 -23.97
CA ILE A 198 -8.86 -4.65 -24.12
C ILE A 198 -8.01 -4.76 -25.38
N ARG A 199 -8.51 -4.33 -26.53
CA ARG A 199 -7.78 -4.38 -27.82
C ARG A 199 -6.45 -3.62 -27.78
N ILE A 200 -6.36 -2.54 -27.01
CA ILE A 200 -5.12 -1.78 -26.83
C ILE A 200 -4.19 -2.53 -25.88
N LEU A 201 -4.70 -2.98 -24.74
CA LEU A 201 -3.91 -3.67 -23.71
C LEU A 201 -3.43 -5.05 -24.15
N SER A 202 -4.15 -5.71 -25.06
CA SER A 202 -3.74 -6.99 -25.66
C SER A 202 -2.47 -6.89 -26.52
N LYS A 203 -2.05 -5.67 -26.86
CA LYS A 203 -0.80 -5.41 -27.59
C LYS A 203 0.41 -5.27 -26.66
N LEU A 204 0.19 -5.25 -25.35
CA LEU A 204 1.28 -5.17 -24.38
C LEU A 204 2.03 -6.49 -24.32
N ARG A 205 3.37 -6.42 -24.25
CA ARG A 205 4.24 -7.60 -24.29
C ARG A 205 3.96 -8.61 -23.18
N ASN A 206 3.51 -8.13 -22.03
CA ASN A 206 3.22 -8.91 -20.84
C ASN A 206 1.74 -9.27 -20.67
N PHE A 207 0.90 -8.98 -21.67
CA PHE A 207 -0.51 -9.38 -21.68
C PHE A 207 -0.62 -10.91 -21.72
N VAL A 208 -1.51 -11.46 -20.90
CA VAL A 208 -1.80 -12.89 -20.84
C VAL A 208 -3.18 -13.18 -21.41
N GLY A 209 -4.22 -12.49 -20.91
CA GLY A 209 -5.59 -12.73 -21.34
C GLY A 209 -6.59 -11.80 -20.63
N VAL A 210 -7.85 -11.90 -21.03
CA VAL A 210 -8.98 -11.20 -20.41
C VAL A 210 -9.54 -12.09 -19.31
N VAL A 211 -9.75 -11.53 -18.12
CA VAL A 211 -10.37 -12.24 -17.00
C VAL A 211 -11.82 -11.81 -16.89
N GLU A 212 -12.73 -12.76 -17.04
CA GLU A 212 -14.16 -12.53 -16.83
C GLU A 212 -14.59 -13.17 -15.50
N PHE A 213 -15.40 -12.45 -14.73
CA PHE A 213 -15.84 -12.91 -13.42
C PHE A 213 -17.22 -12.36 -13.06
N ASP A 214 -17.99 -13.21 -12.38
CA ASP A 214 -19.29 -12.83 -11.86
C ASP A 214 -19.19 -11.98 -10.60
N ASP A 215 -20.31 -11.41 -10.19
CA ASP A 215 -20.40 -10.73 -8.91
C ASP A 215 -20.24 -11.72 -7.74
N MET A 216 -19.78 -11.23 -6.59
CA MET A 216 -19.54 -12.08 -5.42
C MET A 216 -20.85 -12.72 -4.94
N PRO A 217 -20.90 -14.03 -4.62
CA PRO A 217 -22.12 -14.65 -4.12
C PRO A 217 -22.69 -13.90 -2.91
N THR A 218 -24.02 -13.73 -2.86
CA THR A 218 -24.69 -12.82 -1.92
C THR A 218 -24.33 -13.11 -0.46
N LYS A 219 -24.23 -14.39 -0.05
CA LYS A 219 -23.84 -14.78 1.32
C LYS A 219 -22.48 -14.20 1.71
N PHE A 220 -21.48 -14.37 0.84
CA PHE A 220 -20.13 -13.85 1.06
C PHE A 220 -20.09 -12.33 1.02
N ARG A 221 -20.85 -11.71 0.11
CA ARG A 221 -20.93 -10.24 0.01
C ARG A 221 -21.49 -9.61 1.28
N THR A 222 -22.55 -10.20 1.84
CA THR A 222 -23.15 -9.74 3.10
C THR A 222 -22.15 -9.86 4.25
N ALA A 223 -21.50 -11.03 4.39
CA ALA A 223 -20.48 -11.25 5.42
C ALA A 223 -19.29 -10.30 5.27
N TYR A 224 -18.79 -10.15 4.04
CA TYR A 224 -17.70 -9.23 3.70
C TYR A 224 -18.03 -7.79 4.08
N ARG A 225 -19.22 -7.28 3.70
CA ARG A 225 -19.63 -5.91 4.02
C ARG A 225 -19.72 -5.69 5.53
N LYS A 226 -20.35 -6.63 6.24
CA LYS A 226 -20.44 -6.57 7.70
C LYS A 226 -19.06 -6.50 8.35
N ALA A 227 -18.15 -7.41 7.99
CA ALA A 227 -16.78 -7.41 8.51
C ALA A 227 -16.03 -6.11 8.15
N LYS A 228 -16.18 -5.65 6.91
CA LYS A 228 -15.56 -4.39 6.46
C LYS A 228 -16.03 -3.18 7.26
N ASP A 229 -17.32 -3.10 7.55
CA ASP A 229 -17.90 -2.00 8.34
C ASP A 229 -17.43 -2.06 9.80
N GLU A 230 -17.33 -3.27 10.38
CA GLU A 230 -16.79 -3.51 11.73
C GLU A 230 -15.31 -3.11 11.85
N PHE A 231 -14.46 -3.50 10.89
CA PHE A 231 -13.02 -3.24 10.95
C PHE A 231 -12.60 -1.89 10.34
N GLY A 232 -13.49 -1.24 9.56
CA GLY A 232 -13.16 -0.05 8.77
C GLY A 232 -13.03 1.25 9.56
N TYR A 233 -13.61 1.32 10.76
CA TYR A 233 -13.69 2.54 11.57
C TYR A 233 -12.85 2.52 12.87
N ASP A 234 -12.64 1.35 13.48
CA ASP A 234 -11.97 1.27 14.79
C ASP A 234 -10.45 1.56 14.72
N ASP A 235 -9.77 1.24 13.61
CA ASP A 235 -8.30 1.32 13.52
C ASP A 235 -7.73 2.68 13.06
N MET A 236 -8.59 3.61 12.63
CA MET A 236 -8.12 4.93 12.16
C MET A 236 -7.95 5.95 13.29
N GLY A 237 -8.50 5.67 14.49
CA GLY A 237 -8.50 6.59 15.62
C GLY A 237 -7.45 6.31 16.70
N GLN A 238 -7.10 5.03 16.96
CA GLN A 238 -6.32 4.66 18.14
C GLN A 238 -4.83 4.43 17.89
N ASP A 239 -4.44 3.94 16.71
CA ASP A 239 -3.04 3.56 16.44
C ASP A 239 -2.14 4.69 15.91
N THR A 240 -2.66 5.88 15.61
CA THR A 240 -1.80 7.02 15.26
C THR A 240 -1.17 7.72 16.46
N THR A 241 -1.69 7.49 17.67
CA THR A 241 -1.16 8.08 18.90
C THR A 241 -0.12 7.21 19.61
N ASP A 242 -0.12 5.88 19.38
CA ASP A 242 0.70 4.94 20.16
C ASP A 242 1.78 4.16 19.37
N ILE A 243 2.00 4.48 18.10
CA ILE A 243 3.26 4.07 17.43
C ILE A 243 4.37 4.96 17.97
N GLY A 244 4.85 4.64 19.18
CA GLY A 244 5.99 5.29 19.80
C GLY A 244 7.15 5.42 18.82
N ALA A 245 7.72 6.63 18.76
CA ALA A 245 8.85 6.92 17.89
C ALA A 245 9.96 5.90 18.18
N GLY A 246 10.19 4.92 17.29
CA GLY A 246 11.04 3.77 17.63
C GLY A 246 12.38 4.21 18.24
N LYS A 247 12.89 3.52 19.27
CA LYS A 247 14.02 3.92 20.18
C LYS A 247 15.13 4.83 19.62
N ARG A 248 15.50 4.73 18.34
CA ARG A 248 16.44 5.65 17.68
C ARG A 248 15.88 7.06 17.47
N ALA A 249 14.62 7.18 17.08
CA ALA A 249 13.92 8.45 16.90
C ALA A 249 13.69 9.14 18.26
N GLU A 250 13.33 8.41 19.32
CA GLU A 250 13.34 8.93 20.70
C GLU A 250 14.72 9.47 21.10
N LYS A 251 15.78 8.69 20.88
CA LYS A 251 17.16 9.14 21.17
C LYS A 251 17.55 10.39 20.40
N TYR A 252 17.12 10.48 19.13
CA TYR A 252 17.39 11.63 18.27
C TYR A 252 16.59 12.86 18.70
N GLN A 253 15.32 12.70 19.04
CA GLN A 253 14.49 13.78 19.58
C GLN A 253 15.05 14.30 20.92
N GLU A 254 15.49 13.40 21.81
CA GLU A 254 16.12 13.80 23.07
C GLU A 254 17.46 14.51 22.85
N TRP A 255 18.24 14.08 21.84
CA TRP A 255 19.47 14.76 21.46
C TRP A 255 19.21 16.17 20.92
N ILE A 256 18.23 16.33 20.02
CA ILE A 256 17.82 17.65 19.52
C ILE A 256 17.32 18.52 20.67
N ARG A 257 16.48 17.99 21.55
CA ARG A 257 15.95 18.72 22.71
C ARG A 257 17.09 19.26 23.59
N LYS A 258 18.09 18.42 23.90
CA LYS A 258 19.28 18.84 24.64
C LYS A 258 20.12 19.88 23.90
N ALA A 259 20.27 19.75 22.59
CA ALA A 259 20.98 20.72 21.76
C ALA A 259 20.27 22.09 21.78
N VAL A 260 18.95 22.11 21.61
CA VAL A 260 18.12 23.33 21.68
C VAL A 260 18.26 24.00 23.04
N ILE A 261 18.10 23.26 24.14
CA ILE A 261 18.24 23.80 25.51
C ILE A 261 19.64 24.38 25.74
N LYS A 262 20.69 23.73 25.22
CA LYS A 262 22.07 24.21 25.35
C LYS A 262 22.30 25.48 24.54
N MET A 263 21.84 25.52 23.30
CA MET A 263 22.01 26.68 22.40
C MET A 263 21.18 27.88 22.86
N ALA A 264 20.00 27.67 23.44
CA ALA A 264 19.13 28.76 23.90
C ALA A 264 19.72 29.60 25.03
N LYS A 265 20.82 29.17 25.65
CA LYS A 265 21.58 29.96 26.63
C LYS A 265 22.37 31.11 25.99
N THR A 266 22.70 31.00 24.70
CA THR A 266 23.59 31.94 24.00
C THR A 266 23.05 32.40 22.65
N THR A 267 22.09 31.68 22.09
CA THR A 267 21.63 31.84 20.71
C THR A 267 20.11 32.01 20.70
N ARG A 268 19.60 32.90 19.86
CA ARG A 268 18.16 33.20 19.79
C ARG A 268 17.39 32.03 19.15
N PRO A 269 16.13 31.77 19.55
CA PRO A 269 15.32 30.69 18.97
C PRO A 269 15.22 30.69 17.45
N ILE A 270 15.17 31.86 16.80
CA ILE A 270 15.10 31.96 15.34
C ILE A 270 16.41 31.56 14.64
N ASP A 271 17.54 31.76 15.31
CA ASP A 271 18.85 31.39 14.79
C ASP A 271 19.10 29.90 15.04
N ILE A 272 18.66 29.36 16.18
CA ILE A 272 18.63 27.91 16.46
C ILE A 272 17.75 27.17 15.44
N SER A 273 16.59 27.73 15.09
CA SER A 273 15.68 27.17 14.08
C SER A 273 16.37 26.98 12.74
N ARG A 274 17.15 27.98 12.33
CA ARG A 274 17.91 27.98 11.08
C ARG A 274 19.09 27.02 11.11
N GLU A 275 19.79 26.95 12.23
CA GLU A 275 21.01 26.13 12.37
C GLU A 275 20.70 24.64 12.51
N LEU A 276 19.62 24.28 13.19
CA LEU A 276 19.18 22.89 13.36
C LEU A 276 18.17 22.44 12.30
N ASP A 277 17.75 23.33 11.40
CA ASP A 277 16.71 23.10 10.39
C ASP A 277 15.41 22.52 10.99
N ILE A 278 14.97 23.11 12.11
CA ILE A 278 13.74 22.72 12.82
C ILE A 278 12.79 23.91 12.95
N PRO A 279 11.45 23.71 12.86
CA PRO A 279 10.49 24.79 13.03
C PRO A 279 10.62 25.50 14.39
N SER A 280 10.53 26.83 14.39
CA SER A 280 10.60 27.65 15.62
C SER A 280 9.57 27.24 16.67
N THR A 281 8.38 26.80 16.25
CA THR A 281 7.33 26.26 17.14
C THR A 281 7.80 25.06 17.95
N THR A 282 8.58 24.16 17.35
CA THR A 282 9.18 23.00 18.03
C THR A 282 10.22 23.43 19.04
N ILE A 283 11.01 24.47 18.75
CA ILE A 283 11.98 25.05 19.69
C ILE A 283 11.28 25.62 20.91
N TYR A 284 10.26 26.46 20.71
CA TYR A 284 9.51 27.04 21.83
C TYR A 284 8.85 25.98 22.69
N ARG A 285 8.32 24.91 22.10
CA ARG A 285 7.80 23.77 22.85
C ARG A 285 8.88 23.15 23.76
N TYR A 286 10.07 22.86 23.23
CA TYR A 286 11.16 22.30 24.02
C TYR A 286 11.66 23.23 25.14
N LEU A 287 11.66 24.54 24.91
CA LEU A 287 12.04 25.51 25.93
C LEU A 287 10.98 25.63 27.04
N ASN A 288 9.70 25.59 26.68
CA ASN A 288 8.59 25.63 27.64
C ASN A 288 8.49 24.35 28.50
N GLU A 289 8.92 23.21 27.96
CA GLU A 289 8.99 21.92 28.67
C GLU A 289 10.23 21.79 29.58
N SER A 290 11.19 22.71 29.49
CA SER A 290 12.39 22.74 30.34
C SER A 290 12.21 23.65 31.56
N GLU A 291 12.99 23.41 32.62
CA GLU A 291 13.08 24.34 33.76
C GLU A 291 13.35 25.78 33.26
N PRO A 292 12.83 26.82 33.95
CA PRO A 292 12.88 28.20 33.46
C PRO A 292 14.30 28.62 33.11
N ILE A 293 14.57 28.75 31.81
CA ILE A 293 15.82 29.26 31.28
C ILE A 293 15.66 30.78 31.17
N THR A 294 16.61 31.54 31.72
CA THR A 294 16.69 32.98 31.48
C THR A 294 17.01 33.21 30.02
N ILE A 295 15.99 33.51 29.23
CA ILE A 295 16.15 33.89 27.82
C ILE A 295 16.81 35.28 27.82
N PRO A 296 17.86 35.54 27.02
CA PRO A 296 18.41 36.87 26.88
C PRO A 296 17.30 37.82 26.41
N THR A 297 16.81 38.68 27.29
CA THR A 297 15.78 39.66 26.98
C THR A 297 16.41 40.79 26.20
N GLN A 298 15.88 41.11 25.02
CA GLN A 298 16.31 42.30 24.29
C GLN A 298 15.87 43.55 25.07
N THR A 299 16.78 44.51 25.18
CA THR A 299 16.40 45.86 25.55
C THR A 299 16.10 46.62 24.27
N LEU A 300 14.86 47.02 24.08
CA LEU A 300 14.48 47.88 22.96
C LEU A 300 14.98 49.30 23.23
N THR A 301 16.08 49.67 22.61
CA THR A 301 16.63 51.03 22.69
C THR A 301 16.10 51.83 21.50
N TYR A 302 15.09 52.65 21.74
CA TYR A 302 14.59 53.58 20.73
C TYR A 302 15.49 54.81 20.66
N ASN A 303 16.22 54.97 19.55
CA ASN A 303 17.06 56.13 19.35
C ASN A 303 16.20 57.32 18.85
N LYS A 304 15.85 58.22 19.78
CA LYS A 304 15.01 59.39 19.48
C LYS A 304 15.60 60.33 18.43
N GLN A 305 16.91 60.41 18.27
CA GLN A 305 17.53 61.32 17.30
C GLN A 305 17.34 60.84 15.86
N ASN A 306 17.38 59.53 15.63
CA ASN A 306 17.28 58.95 14.28
C ASN A 306 15.92 58.31 13.98
N LYS A 307 15.02 58.21 14.97
CA LYS A 307 13.74 57.47 14.89
C LYS A 307 13.90 56.01 14.43
N GLU A 308 15.05 55.41 14.71
CA GLU A 308 15.32 54.02 14.41
C GLU A 308 15.17 53.18 15.68
N ILE A 309 14.57 52.00 15.51
CA ILE A 309 14.54 50.96 16.53
C ILE A 309 15.78 50.10 16.26
N SER A 310 16.76 50.18 17.15
CA SER A 310 17.88 49.25 17.17
C SER A 310 17.65 48.18 18.22
N PHE A 311 18.14 46.98 17.94
CA PHE A 311 18.16 45.88 18.89
C PHE A 311 19.61 45.69 19.32
N ASP A 312 19.90 45.87 20.61
CA ASP A 312 21.16 45.40 21.20
C ASP A 312 21.05 43.90 21.54
#